data_AF-A0A1I8CV35-F1
#
_entry.id   AF-A0A1I8CV35-F1
#
_cell.length_a   1.000
_cell.length_b   1.000
_cell.length_c   1.000
_cell.angle_alpha   90.00
_cell.angle_beta   90.00
_cell.angle_gamma   90.00
#
_symmetry.space_group_name_H-M   'P 1'
#
loop_
_entity.id
_entity.type
_entity.pdbx_description
1 polymer ?
#
loop_
_entity_poly.entity_id
_entity_poly.type
_entity_poly.pdbx_seq_one_letter_code
_entity_poly.pdbx_strand_id
1 'polypeptide(L)'
;MKNIKVLKFNEFLQTESRRTKPRPQMARVDGTADKSITLNNIQCIPVEYTVLGPKWKCTTTSDHKVKLSNFIVSCEGWANAEDEYILEGSCGIKYHLDNMEVDKNGNVIEEKKDTTAFDILMGTCMTAFPAYIIYQIWKNRHNDDQTNNDMLDSMNDPTGNVDVTRWNRNRSREYLRNCQRTSPSRSSPSPSYTSSFTGDTSNF
;
A
#
# COMPACT_ATOMS: atom_id res chain seq x y z
N MET A 1 26.97 9.01 1.30
CA MET A 1 26.59 9.52 -0.04
C MET A 1 25.20 10.14 -0.01
N LYS A 2 25.05 11.47 0.17
CA LYS A 2 23.72 12.15 0.25
C LYS A 2 23.52 13.22 -0.84
N ASN A 3 22.24 13.53 -1.14
CA ASN A 3 21.78 14.65 -1.98
C ASN A 3 22.20 14.63 -3.46
N ILE A 4 22.31 13.46 -4.08
CA ILE A 4 22.65 13.35 -5.51
C ILE A 4 21.37 13.32 -6.33
N LYS A 5 21.21 14.22 -7.30
CA LYS A 5 20.00 14.26 -8.14
C LYS A 5 20.09 13.31 -9.32
N VAL A 6 21.23 13.30 -9.99
CA VAL A 6 21.46 12.50 -11.21
C VAL A 6 22.96 12.23 -11.34
N LEU A 7 23.29 11.05 -11.82
CA LEU A 7 24.64 10.71 -12.29
C LEU A 7 24.57 10.44 -13.78
N LYS A 8 25.54 10.97 -14.52
CA LYS A 8 25.72 10.72 -15.94
C LYS A 8 27.13 10.21 -16.13
N PHE A 9 27.26 9.05 -16.73
CA PHE A 9 28.52 8.41 -17.04
C PHE A 9 28.73 8.44 -18.55
N ASN A 10 29.97 8.60 -18.98
CA ASN A 10 30.36 8.61 -20.37
C ASN A 10 31.49 7.61 -20.63
N GLU A 11 31.43 6.90 -21.75
CA GLU A 11 32.42 5.88 -22.14
C GLU A 11 33.85 6.43 -22.22
N PHE A 12 34.01 7.68 -22.66
CA PHE A 12 35.32 8.28 -22.94
C PHE A 12 35.89 9.10 -21.78
N LEU A 13 35.20 9.15 -20.63
CA LEU A 13 35.63 9.94 -19.48
C LEU A 13 36.20 9.06 -18.35
N GLN A 14 37.13 9.64 -17.60
CA GLN A 14 37.66 9.08 -16.37
C GLN A 14 36.97 9.71 -15.15
N THR A 15 36.99 9.01 -14.03
CA THR A 15 36.54 9.52 -12.73
C THR A 15 37.59 10.48 -12.16
N GLU A 16 37.13 11.56 -11.56
CA GLU A 16 37.98 12.36 -10.69
C GLU A 16 38.44 11.53 -9.49
N SER A 17 39.65 11.79 -9.01
CA SER A 17 40.17 11.07 -7.84
C SER A 17 41.16 11.92 -7.06
N ARG A 18 41.09 11.80 -5.74
CA ARG A 18 41.98 12.50 -4.82
C ARG A 18 42.91 11.54 -4.11
N ARG A 19 42.39 10.40 -3.68
CA ARG A 19 43.11 9.39 -2.89
C ARG A 19 43.34 8.10 -3.65
N THR A 20 42.49 7.80 -4.63
CA THR A 20 42.65 6.61 -5.47
C THR A 20 43.23 6.99 -6.83
N LYS A 21 43.34 6.03 -7.76
CA LYS A 21 43.70 6.34 -9.15
C LYS A 21 42.41 6.62 -9.92
N PRO A 22 42.39 7.60 -10.84
CA PRO A 22 41.33 7.75 -11.83
C PRO A 22 41.06 6.43 -12.56
N ARG A 23 39.78 6.17 -12.84
CA ARG A 23 39.33 4.94 -13.55
C ARG A 23 38.29 5.34 -14.60
N PRO A 24 37.97 4.47 -15.58
CA PRO A 24 36.86 4.74 -16.49
C PRO A 24 35.55 4.98 -15.72
N GLN A 25 34.76 5.97 -16.15
CA GLN A 25 33.44 6.22 -15.56
C GLN A 25 32.46 5.08 -15.82
N MET A 26 32.65 4.34 -16.90
CA MET A 26 31.84 3.20 -17.29
C MET A 26 32.71 1.98 -17.53
N ALA A 27 32.28 0.82 -17.05
CA ALA A 27 32.94 -0.44 -17.32
C ALA A 27 31.92 -1.57 -17.49
N ARG A 28 31.85 -2.13 -18.71
CA ARG A 28 31.13 -3.37 -18.97
C ARG A 28 31.93 -4.54 -18.40
N VAL A 29 31.31 -5.31 -17.51
CA VAL A 29 31.95 -6.47 -16.85
C VAL A 29 31.58 -7.77 -17.57
N ASP A 30 30.31 -7.93 -17.91
CA ASP A 30 29.79 -9.16 -18.52
C ASP A 30 28.48 -8.88 -19.29
N GLY A 31 27.77 -9.92 -19.68
CA GLY A 31 26.42 -9.89 -20.22
C GLY A 31 26.31 -10.54 -21.59
N THR A 32 25.08 -10.86 -21.97
CA THR A 32 24.72 -11.65 -23.15
C THR A 32 24.79 -10.89 -24.47
N ALA A 33 24.86 -9.55 -24.44
CA ALA A 33 24.98 -8.74 -25.65
C ALA A 33 26.32 -9.00 -26.38
N ASP A 34 26.38 -8.73 -27.68
CA ASP A 34 27.64 -8.81 -28.43
C ASP A 34 28.68 -7.85 -27.83
N LYS A 35 29.96 -8.25 -27.78
CA LYS A 35 31.06 -7.44 -27.23
C LYS A 35 31.34 -6.18 -28.05
N SER A 36 30.96 -6.16 -29.33
CA SER A 36 31.06 -4.99 -30.22
C SER A 36 30.05 -3.89 -29.88
N ILE A 37 28.97 -4.21 -29.15
CA ILE A 37 28.00 -3.23 -28.71
C ILE A 37 28.54 -2.51 -27.46
N THR A 38 28.79 -1.22 -27.61
CA THR A 38 29.16 -0.31 -26.52
C THR A 38 28.06 0.73 -26.27
N LEU A 39 28.09 1.33 -25.09
CA LEU A 39 27.12 2.35 -24.68
C LEU A 39 27.86 3.67 -24.49
N ASN A 40 27.42 4.72 -25.18
CA ASN A 40 28.06 6.03 -25.07
C ASN A 40 27.80 6.72 -23.72
N ASN A 41 26.60 6.51 -23.16
CA ASN A 41 26.17 7.19 -21.94
C ASN A 41 25.24 6.32 -21.09
N ILE A 42 25.39 6.41 -19.78
CA ILE A 42 24.44 5.84 -18.82
C ILE A 42 24.00 6.96 -17.86
N GLN A 43 22.69 7.07 -17.65
CA GLN A 43 22.12 8.00 -16.69
C GLN A 43 21.49 7.22 -15.53
N CYS A 44 21.88 7.56 -14.30
CA CYS A 44 21.30 6.96 -13.09
C CYS A 44 20.62 8.03 -12.23
N ILE A 45 19.41 7.71 -11.76
CA ILE A 45 18.65 8.52 -10.82
C ILE A 45 18.44 7.74 -9.52
N PRO A 46 18.45 8.39 -8.35
CA PRO A 46 18.11 7.72 -7.11
C PRO A 46 16.61 7.40 -7.11
N VAL A 47 16.25 6.15 -6.82
CA VAL A 47 14.84 5.76 -6.63
C VAL A 47 14.43 5.79 -5.16
N GLU A 48 15.38 5.50 -4.27
CA GLU A 48 15.17 5.41 -2.84
C GLU A 48 16.48 5.71 -2.13
N TYR A 49 16.41 6.34 -0.96
CA TYR A 49 17.57 6.56 -0.10
C TYR A 49 17.48 5.65 1.12
N THR A 50 18.52 4.85 1.34
CA THR A 50 18.65 3.98 2.51
C THR A 50 19.78 4.47 3.41
N VAL A 51 19.95 3.83 4.58
CA VAL A 51 21.09 4.08 5.47
C VAL A 51 22.44 3.80 4.81
N LEU A 52 22.49 2.91 3.82
CA LEU A 52 23.69 2.57 3.04
C LEU A 52 23.91 3.51 1.84
N GLY A 53 22.95 4.39 1.56
CA GLY A 53 22.97 5.30 0.42
C GLY A 53 21.82 5.08 -0.58
N PRO A 54 21.87 5.76 -1.74
CA PRO A 54 20.82 5.70 -2.74
C PRO A 54 20.80 4.35 -3.47
N LYS A 55 19.60 3.80 -3.65
CA LYS A 55 19.32 2.79 -4.68
C LYS A 55 19.14 3.49 -6.02
N TRP A 56 19.74 2.93 -7.06
CA TRP A 56 19.81 3.55 -8.38
C TRP A 56 18.87 2.89 -9.38
N LYS A 57 18.22 3.71 -10.21
CA LYS A 57 17.67 3.27 -11.50
C LYS A 57 18.53 3.86 -12.60
N CYS A 58 19.17 2.99 -13.37
CA CYS A 58 20.05 3.37 -14.47
C CYS A 58 19.41 3.06 -15.81
N THR A 59 19.52 3.99 -16.74
CA THR A 59 18.98 3.90 -18.10
C THR A 59 20.03 4.32 -19.10
N THR A 60 20.00 3.71 -20.28
CA THR A 60 20.89 4.02 -21.40
C THR A 60 20.07 4.28 -22.65
N THR A 61 20.63 5.08 -23.56
CA THR A 61 20.12 5.22 -24.93
C THR A 61 21.02 4.41 -25.84
N SER A 62 20.44 3.49 -26.62
CA SER A 62 21.15 2.60 -27.53
C SER A 62 20.25 2.26 -28.70
N ASP A 63 20.81 2.25 -29.91
CA ASP A 63 20.10 1.83 -31.13
C ASP A 63 19.91 0.31 -31.17
N HIS A 64 20.71 -0.42 -30.39
CA HIS A 64 20.56 -1.85 -30.17
C HIS A 64 19.51 -2.14 -29.09
N LYS A 65 18.79 -3.26 -29.26
CA LYS A 65 17.83 -3.78 -28.28
C LYS A 65 18.56 -4.45 -27.11
N VAL A 66 19.19 -3.65 -26.26
CA VAL A 66 19.98 -4.09 -25.11
C VAL A 66 19.50 -3.42 -23.82
N LYS A 67 19.62 -4.15 -22.71
CA LYS A 67 19.29 -3.66 -21.37
C LYS A 67 20.50 -3.72 -20.45
N LEU A 68 20.57 -2.75 -19.54
CA LEU A 68 21.51 -2.78 -18.42
C LEU A 68 21.01 -3.79 -17.39
N SER A 69 21.87 -4.72 -17.01
CA SER A 69 21.63 -5.66 -15.91
C SER A 69 22.80 -5.62 -14.93
N ASN A 70 22.59 -6.17 -13.74
CA ASN A 70 23.58 -6.31 -12.66
C ASN A 70 24.65 -5.20 -12.63
N PHE A 71 24.25 -4.02 -12.14
CA PHE A 71 25.12 -2.86 -12.12
C PHE A 71 25.40 -2.38 -10.69
N ILE A 72 26.58 -1.79 -10.52
CA ILE A 72 27.05 -1.22 -9.26
C ILE A 72 27.59 0.17 -9.54
N VAL A 73 27.06 1.16 -8.84
CA VAL A 73 27.58 2.52 -8.81
C VAL A 73 28.48 2.66 -7.58
N SER A 74 29.68 3.17 -7.77
CA SER A 74 30.66 3.39 -6.70
C SER A 74 31.33 4.75 -6.87
N CYS A 75 31.49 5.48 -5.76
CA CYS A 75 32.10 6.80 -5.75
C CYS A 75 33.15 6.89 -4.66
N GLU A 76 34.11 7.80 -4.80
CA GLU A 76 35.12 8.05 -3.79
C GLU A 76 34.53 8.92 -2.68
N GLY A 77 34.58 8.45 -1.43
CA GLY A 77 34.24 9.28 -0.28
C GLY A 77 35.26 10.42 -0.09
N TRP A 78 34.81 11.57 0.41
CA TRP A 78 35.59 12.80 0.43
C TRP A 78 36.89 12.67 1.25
N ALA A 79 36.79 12.23 2.50
CA ALA A 79 37.94 12.00 3.38
C ALA A 79 38.40 10.53 3.41
N ASN A 80 37.45 9.59 3.47
CA ASN A 80 37.72 8.15 3.56
C ASN A 80 36.61 7.34 2.85
N ALA A 81 36.67 6.00 2.89
CA ALA A 81 35.72 5.14 2.18
C ALA A 81 34.32 5.06 2.81
N GLU A 82 34.20 5.40 4.09
CA GLU A 82 32.95 5.34 4.89
C GLU A 82 32.29 6.72 5.00
N ASP A 83 32.79 7.71 4.27
CA ASP A 83 32.33 9.10 4.34
C ASP A 83 30.90 9.26 3.78
N GLU A 84 30.13 10.11 4.44
CA GLU A 84 28.80 10.49 4.01
C GLU A 84 28.85 11.39 2.76
N TYR A 85 29.94 12.15 2.58
CA TYR A 85 30.16 12.99 1.42
C TYR A 85 31.06 12.28 0.41
N ILE A 86 30.82 12.56 -0.88
CA ILE A 86 31.60 12.01 -1.98
C ILE A 86 32.34 13.11 -2.73
N LEU A 87 33.45 12.76 -3.37
CA LEU A 87 34.16 13.63 -4.29
C LEU A 87 33.34 13.79 -5.58
N GLU A 88 33.08 15.02 -5.99
CA GLU A 88 32.40 15.33 -7.24
C GLU A 88 33.18 14.75 -8.43
N GLY A 89 32.47 14.18 -9.41
CA GLY A 89 33.08 13.54 -10.59
C GLY A 89 33.76 12.19 -10.32
N SER A 90 33.80 11.71 -9.07
CA SER A 90 34.49 10.44 -8.73
C SER A 90 33.68 9.17 -8.93
N CYS A 91 32.39 9.31 -9.26
CA CYS A 91 31.50 8.17 -9.44
C CYS A 91 31.80 7.43 -10.74
N GLY A 92 31.82 6.09 -10.65
CA GLY A 92 31.83 5.19 -11.80
C GLY A 92 30.77 4.10 -11.68
N ILE A 93 30.41 3.50 -12.82
CA ILE A 93 29.46 2.39 -12.93
C ILE A 93 30.12 1.16 -13.56
N LYS A 94 29.94 0.02 -12.90
CA LYS A 94 30.17 -1.30 -13.48
C LYS A 94 28.84 -1.92 -13.83
N TYR A 95 28.71 -2.52 -15.01
CA TYR A 95 27.42 -3.04 -15.48
C TYR A 95 27.58 -4.30 -16.32
N HIS A 96 26.50 -5.07 -16.41
CA HIS A 96 26.33 -6.11 -17.40
C HIS A 96 25.44 -5.57 -18.53
N LEU A 97 25.71 -6.00 -19.77
CA LEU A 97 24.91 -5.63 -20.94
C LEU A 97 24.27 -6.86 -21.55
N ASP A 98 22.94 -6.93 -21.48
CA ASP A 98 22.17 -8.06 -21.97
C ASP A 98 21.32 -7.70 -23.18
N ASN A 99 21.07 -8.68 -24.05
CA ASN A 99 20.08 -8.52 -25.10
C ASN A 99 18.68 -8.43 -24.49
N MET A 100 17.86 -7.54 -25.01
CA MET A 100 16.44 -7.52 -24.70
C MET A 100 15.76 -8.69 -25.40
N GLU A 101 14.82 -9.32 -24.71
CA GLU A 101 13.94 -10.30 -25.34
C GLU A 101 12.96 -9.58 -26.27
N VAL A 102 12.79 -10.14 -27.46
CA VAL A 102 11.89 -9.60 -28.49
C VAL A 102 10.81 -10.62 -28.82
N ASP A 103 9.60 -10.13 -29.09
CA ASP A 103 8.51 -10.95 -29.57
C ASP A 103 8.72 -11.38 -31.04
N LYS A 104 7.81 -12.22 -31.55
CA LYS A 104 7.84 -12.70 -32.96
C LYS A 104 7.71 -11.57 -33.99
N ASN A 105 7.21 -10.42 -33.57
CA ASN A 105 7.01 -9.22 -34.39
C ASN A 105 8.20 -8.25 -34.28
N GLY A 106 9.21 -8.58 -33.45
CA GLY A 106 10.39 -7.77 -33.22
C GLY A 106 10.21 -6.66 -32.18
N ASN A 107 9.12 -6.62 -31.41
CA ASN A 107 8.95 -5.66 -30.33
C ASN A 107 9.64 -6.14 -29.06
N VAL A 108 10.22 -5.22 -28.29
CA VAL A 108 10.82 -5.53 -26.99
C VAL A 108 9.72 -5.98 -26.03
N ILE A 109 9.93 -7.13 -25.39
CA ILE A 109 9.04 -7.62 -24.34
C ILE A 109 9.38 -6.83 -23.07
N GLU A 110 8.51 -5.90 -22.67
CA GLU A 110 8.65 -5.25 -21.37
C GLU A 110 8.38 -6.26 -20.26
N GLU A 111 9.26 -6.33 -19.26
CA GLU A 111 9.04 -7.10 -18.05
C GLU A 111 7.81 -6.53 -17.33
N LYS A 112 6.67 -7.21 -17.48
CA LYS A 112 5.44 -6.90 -16.77
C LYS A 112 5.69 -7.18 -15.29
N LYS A 113 5.67 -6.15 -14.46
CA LYS A 113 5.72 -6.34 -13.00
C LYS A 113 4.49 -7.15 -12.60
N ASP A 114 4.70 -8.33 -12.02
CA ASP A 114 3.61 -9.21 -11.62
C ASP A 114 2.77 -8.54 -10.54
N THR A 115 1.65 -7.94 -10.95
CA THR A 115 0.61 -7.46 -10.04
C THR A 115 0.04 -8.70 -9.34
N THR A 116 0.30 -8.82 -8.05
CA THR A 116 -0.10 -10.01 -7.30
C THR A 116 -1.61 -9.99 -7.03
N ALA A 117 -2.20 -11.16 -6.79
CA ALA A 117 -3.61 -11.24 -6.36
C ALA A 117 -3.87 -10.45 -5.07
N PHE A 118 -2.84 -10.31 -4.20
CA PHE A 118 -2.88 -9.46 -3.03
C PHE A 118 -2.99 -7.97 -3.39
N ASP A 119 -2.26 -7.50 -4.41
CA ASP A 119 -2.35 -6.11 -4.87
C ASP A 119 -3.76 -5.77 -5.37
N ILE A 120 -4.40 -6.72 -6.07
CA ILE A 120 -5.78 -6.58 -6.57
C ILE A 120 -6.79 -6.61 -5.41
N LEU A 121 -6.67 -7.59 -4.52
CA LEU A 121 -7.58 -7.75 -3.38
C LEU A 121 -7.53 -6.54 -2.43
N MET A 122 -6.32 -6.07 -2.10
CA MET A 122 -6.13 -4.91 -1.23
C MET A 122 -6.66 -3.62 -1.89
N GLY A 123 -6.40 -3.43 -3.19
CA GLY A 123 -6.92 -2.25 -3.91
C GLY A 123 -8.44 -2.21 -4.02
N THR A 124 -9.08 -3.37 -4.25
CA THR A 124 -10.54 -3.47 -4.35
C THR A 124 -11.23 -3.30 -3.00
N CYS A 125 -10.70 -3.88 -1.93
CA CYS A 125 -11.27 -3.70 -0.58
C CYS A 125 -11.15 -2.25 -0.09
N MET A 126 -10.00 -1.61 -0.28
CA MET A 126 -9.75 -0.23 0.17
C MET A 126 -10.57 0.82 -0.59
N THR A 127 -11.22 0.45 -1.69
CA THR A 127 -12.08 1.34 -2.48
C THR A 127 -13.56 1.00 -2.32
N ALA A 128 -13.93 -0.28 -2.41
CA ALA A 128 -15.33 -0.71 -2.31
C ALA A 128 -15.89 -0.60 -0.89
N PHE A 129 -15.10 -0.93 0.14
CA PHE A 129 -15.58 -0.93 1.53
C PHE A 129 -15.86 0.49 2.03
N PRO A 130 -14.95 1.48 1.85
CA PRO A 130 -15.25 2.87 2.20
C PRO A 130 -16.41 3.44 1.39
N ALA A 131 -16.51 3.13 0.10
CA ALA A 131 -17.63 3.57 -0.74
C ALA A 131 -18.97 3.02 -0.25
N TYR A 132 -19.03 1.75 0.18
CA TYR A 132 -20.23 1.15 0.75
C TYR A 132 -20.63 1.82 2.08
N ILE A 133 -19.67 2.10 2.96
CA ILE A 133 -19.93 2.82 4.22
C ILE A 133 -20.44 4.24 3.93
N ILE A 134 -19.84 4.95 2.99
CA ILE A 134 -20.31 6.29 2.56
C ILE A 134 -21.73 6.20 2.00
N TYR A 135 -22.03 5.20 1.17
CA TYR A 135 -23.36 4.98 0.64
C TYR A 135 -24.40 4.73 1.76
N GLN A 136 -24.06 3.91 2.77
CA GLN A 136 -24.95 3.67 3.90
C GLN A 136 -25.20 4.94 4.72
N ILE A 137 -24.18 5.76 4.95
CA ILE A 137 -24.33 7.05 5.63
C ILE A 137 -25.23 8.00 4.83
N TRP A 138 -25.01 8.11 3.52
CA TRP A 138 -25.84 8.94 2.65
C TRP A 138 -27.30 8.48 2.65
N LYS A 139 -27.53 7.17 2.50
CA LYS A 139 -28.86 6.57 2.49
C LYS A 139 -29.59 6.83 3.81
N ASN A 140 -28.89 6.71 4.94
CA ASN A 140 -29.48 6.98 6.26
C ASN A 140 -29.88 8.45 6.40
N ARG A 141 -29.02 9.40 5.99
CA ARG A 141 -29.36 10.83 6.04
C ARG A 141 -30.56 11.19 5.16
N HIS A 142 -30.63 10.65 3.94
CA HIS A 142 -31.76 10.92 3.05
C HIS A 142 -33.09 10.39 3.63
N ASN A 143 -33.06 9.26 4.35
CA ASN A 143 -34.26 8.78 5.03
C ASN A 143 -34.67 9.70 6.19
N ASP A 144 -33.71 10.26 6.94
CA ASP A 144 -34.00 11.23 8.00
C ASP A 144 -34.62 12.52 7.44
N ASP A 145 -34.13 13.00 6.30
CA ASP A 145 -34.69 14.18 5.60
C ASP A 145 -36.15 13.96 5.19
N GLN A 146 -36.48 12.77 4.67
CA GLN A 146 -37.86 12.43 4.28
C GLN A 146 -38.81 12.39 5.49
N THR A 147 -38.36 11.84 6.62
CA THR A 147 -39.18 11.72 7.84
C THR A 147 -39.46 13.08 8.48
N ASN A 148 -38.49 14.00 8.46
CA ASN A 148 -38.66 15.36 8.99
C ASN A 148 -39.63 16.19 8.13
N ASN A 149 -39.58 16.02 6.80
CA ASN A 149 -40.52 16.68 5.88
C ASN A 149 -41.95 16.16 6.07
N ASP A 150 -42.15 14.86 6.26
CA ASP A 150 -43.46 14.26 6.53
C ASP A 150 -44.05 14.72 7.88
N MET A 151 -43.22 14.95 8.91
CA MET A 151 -43.67 15.52 10.20
C MET A 151 -44.04 17.00 10.10
N LEU A 152 -43.29 17.79 9.32
CA LEU A 152 -43.60 19.20 9.07
C LEU A 152 -44.92 19.36 8.30
N ASP A 153 -45.20 18.50 7.32
CA ASP A 153 -46.47 18.51 6.58
C ASP A 153 -47.65 18.08 7.46
N SER A 154 -47.46 17.15 8.41
CA SER A 154 -48.51 16.77 9.37
C SER A 154 -48.82 17.86 10.41
N MET A 155 -47.87 18.75 10.72
CA MET A 155 -48.08 19.86 11.66
C MET A 155 -48.66 21.11 11.00
N ASN A 156 -48.67 21.17 9.67
CA ASN A 156 -49.25 22.26 8.89
C ASN A 156 -50.63 21.94 8.29
N ASP A 157 -51.25 20.80 8.64
CA ASP A 157 -52.63 20.51 8.23
C ASP A 157 -53.63 21.38 9.02
N PRO A 158 -54.29 22.38 8.41
CA PRO A 158 -55.23 23.26 9.11
C PRO A 158 -56.57 22.58 9.37
N THR A 159 -56.78 21.34 8.92
CA THR A 159 -58.10 20.70 8.86
C THR A 159 -58.47 19.81 10.05
N GLY A 160 -57.60 19.69 11.06
CA GLY A 160 -57.97 19.26 12.41
C GLY A 160 -58.72 17.93 12.53
N ASN A 161 -58.48 16.99 11.62
CA ASN A 161 -59.21 15.72 11.56
C ASN A 161 -58.28 14.55 11.95
N VAL A 162 -58.11 14.32 13.26
CA VAL A 162 -57.31 13.19 13.77
C VAL A 162 -58.06 11.88 13.53
N ASP A 163 -57.62 11.10 12.54
CA ASP A 163 -58.18 9.78 12.26
C ASP A 163 -57.72 8.74 13.30
N VAL A 164 -58.47 8.68 14.41
CA VAL A 164 -58.27 7.78 15.56
C VAL A 164 -58.24 6.29 15.14
N THR A 165 -58.78 5.93 13.97
CA THR A 165 -58.84 4.53 13.52
C THR A 165 -57.49 3.98 13.05
N ARG A 166 -56.54 4.86 12.70
CA ARG A 166 -55.18 4.46 12.30
C ARG A 166 -54.28 4.16 13.50
N TRP A 167 -54.45 4.87 14.61
CA TRP A 167 -53.67 4.69 15.83
C TRP A 167 -53.93 3.34 16.51
N ASN A 168 -55.21 2.94 16.65
CA ASN A 168 -55.58 1.65 17.26
C ASN A 168 -55.10 0.43 16.46
N ARG A 169 -54.92 0.58 15.14
CA ARG A 169 -54.46 -0.49 14.24
C ARG A 169 -52.95 -0.78 14.39
N ASN A 170 -52.16 0.19 14.84
CA ASN A 170 -50.73 0.02 15.09
C ASN A 170 -50.44 -0.49 16.51
N ARG A 171 -51.18 -0.03 17.53
CA ARG A 171 -51.01 -0.49 18.92
C ARG A 171 -51.35 -1.97 19.12
N SER A 172 -52.35 -2.47 18.40
CA SER A 172 -52.74 -3.90 18.41
C SER A 172 -51.69 -4.81 17.77
N ARG A 173 -50.93 -4.32 16.78
CA ARG A 173 -49.81 -5.06 16.17
C ARG A 173 -48.58 -5.16 17.07
N GLU A 174 -48.36 -4.19 17.96
CA GLU A 174 -47.29 -4.22 18.96
C GLU A 174 -47.55 -5.20 20.11
N TYR A 175 -48.79 -5.27 20.60
CA TYR A 175 -49.18 -6.23 21.66
C TYR A 175 -49.02 -7.69 21.19
N LEU A 176 -49.40 -8.00 19.95
CA LEU A 176 -49.26 -9.35 19.39
C LEU A 176 -47.79 -9.77 19.19
N ARG A 177 -46.90 -8.82 18.88
CA ARG A 177 -45.45 -9.12 18.74
C ARG A 177 -44.76 -9.38 20.07
N ASN A 178 -45.21 -8.78 21.17
CA ASN A 178 -44.60 -8.98 22.49
C ASN A 178 -45.05 -10.29 23.17
N CYS A 179 -46.28 -10.78 22.95
CA CYS A 179 -46.71 -12.08 23.49
C CYS A 179 -45.98 -13.29 22.88
N GLN A 180 -45.40 -13.15 21.68
CA GLN A 180 -44.60 -14.22 21.05
C GLN A 180 -43.13 -14.28 21.53
N ARG A 181 -42.67 -13.28 22.31
CA ARG A 181 -41.27 -13.24 22.82
C ARG A 181 -41.12 -13.63 24.28
N THR A 182 -42.21 -13.86 25.02
CA THR A 182 -42.16 -14.20 26.45
C THR A 182 -43.01 -15.43 26.76
N SER A 183 -42.54 -16.60 26.33
CA SER A 183 -42.94 -17.90 26.89
C SER A 183 -41.77 -18.45 27.71
N PRO A 184 -41.77 -18.33 29.05
CA PRO A 184 -40.74 -18.91 29.89
C PRO A 184 -41.10 -20.37 30.24
N SER A 185 -40.38 -21.35 29.68
CA SER A 185 -40.34 -22.70 30.24
C SER A 185 -39.42 -22.69 31.46
N ARG A 186 -39.98 -22.33 32.61
CA ARG A 186 -39.37 -22.46 33.92
C ARG A 186 -39.56 -23.88 34.43
N SER A 187 -38.48 -24.66 34.50
CA SER A 187 -38.34 -25.72 35.50
C SER A 187 -36.98 -25.53 36.19
N SER A 188 -37.02 -25.41 37.51
CA SER A 188 -35.86 -25.31 38.41
C SER A 188 -36.28 -25.99 39.74
N PRO A 189 -35.37 -26.25 40.68
CA PRO A 189 -34.53 -27.43 40.81
C PRO A 189 -34.82 -28.20 42.12
N SER A 190 -34.17 -29.34 42.35
CA SER A 190 -34.08 -29.97 43.68
C SER A 190 -32.62 -30.09 44.13
N PRO A 191 -32.28 -29.68 45.36
CA PRO A 191 -30.93 -29.77 45.92
C PRO A 191 -30.73 -31.08 46.69
N SER A 192 -29.52 -31.64 46.64
CA SER A 192 -29.08 -32.72 47.53
C SER A 192 -28.01 -32.23 48.50
N TYR A 193 -28.30 -32.43 49.77
CA TYR A 193 -27.48 -32.15 50.97
C TYR A 193 -26.52 -33.30 51.28
N THR A 194 -25.37 -33.00 51.89
CA THR A 194 -24.62 -33.77 52.93
C THR A 194 -23.38 -32.93 53.33
N SER A 195 -23.35 -32.22 54.46
CA SER A 195 -22.91 -32.61 55.83
C SER A 195 -21.44 -33.11 55.87
N SER A 196 -20.48 -32.69 56.71
CA SER A 196 -20.44 -31.93 57.98
C SER A 196 -18.96 -31.78 58.46
N PHE A 197 -18.70 -30.79 59.35
CA PHE A 197 -17.61 -30.71 60.38
C PHE A 197 -16.15 -30.45 59.91
N THR A 198 -15.28 -29.61 60.51
CA THR A 198 -15.23 -28.80 61.76
C THR A 198 -14.00 -27.87 61.71
N GLY A 199 -14.10 -26.68 62.35
CA GLY A 199 -13.01 -25.91 63.00
C GLY A 199 -11.86 -25.38 62.12
N ASP A 200 -11.13 -24.32 62.45
CA ASP A 200 -11.18 -23.36 63.55
C ASP A 200 -10.28 -22.16 63.15
N THR A 201 -10.66 -20.98 63.64
CA THR A 201 -9.88 -19.79 64.06
C THR A 201 -8.62 -19.26 63.30
N SER A 202 -8.60 -17.91 63.24
CA SER A 202 -7.44 -17.00 63.45
C SER A 202 -6.35 -16.95 62.36
N ASN A 203 -5.64 -15.87 62.06
CA ASN A 203 -5.51 -14.49 62.53
C ASN A 203 -4.57 -13.78 61.51
N PHE A 204 -4.62 -12.45 61.49
CA PHE A 204 -3.72 -11.49 60.81
C PHE A 204 -3.91 -11.23 59.31
#